data_AF-A0A925BSB7-F1
#
_entry.id   AF-A0A925BSB7-F1
#
_cell.length_a   1.000
_cell.length_b   1.000
_cell.length_c   1.000
_cell.angle_alpha   90.00
_cell.angle_beta   90.00
_cell.angle_gamma   90.00
#
_symmetry.space_group_name_H-M   'P 1'
#
loop_
_entity.id
_entity.type
_entity.pdbx_description
1 polymer ?
#
loop_
_entity_poly.entity_id
_entity_poly.type
_entity_poly.pdbx_seq_one_letter_code
_entity_poly.pdbx_strand_id
1 'polypeptide(L)' 'MAISIAHLGPPGTYTEAAAIACLDWLKQETGQDAVLCPYLSIGQTLEAVASKEVQLAVVPIENSIEGSVTMTLDNL' A
#
# COMPACT_ATOMS: atom_id res chain seq x y z
N MET A 1 0.56 -6.91 -18.09
CA MET A 1 0.14 -5.62 -17.49
C MET A 1 0.87 -5.50 -16.17
N ALA A 2 1.36 -4.30 -15.83
CA ALA A 2 2.02 -4.09 -14.54
C ALA A 2 0.98 -4.12 -13.40
N ILE A 3 1.37 -4.66 -12.25
CA ILE A 3 0.55 -4.67 -11.04
C ILE A 3 0.54 -3.26 -10.44
N SER A 4 -0.61 -2.72 -10.09
CA SER A 4 -0.72 -1.44 -9.39
C SER A 4 -0.87 -1.66 -7.89
N ILE A 5 -0.09 -0.90 -7.12
CA ILE A 5 0.00 -0.99 -5.67
C ILE A 5 -0.37 0.37 -5.08
N ALA A 6 -1.51 0.44 -4.41
CA ALA A 6 -1.92 1.64 -3.68
C ALA A 6 -1.10 1.78 -2.38
N HIS A 7 -0.75 3.01 -2.00
CA HIS A 7 -0.13 3.31 -0.71
C HIS A 7 -0.52 4.68 -0.17
N LEU A 8 -0.31 4.90 1.13
CA LEU A 8 -0.48 6.21 1.75
C LEU A 8 0.62 7.18 1.28
N GLY A 9 0.21 8.26 0.61
CA GLY A 9 1.04 9.40 0.28
C GLY A 9 1.00 10.50 1.35
N PRO A 10 1.57 11.69 1.09
CA PRO A 10 2.36 12.10 -0.09
C PRO A 10 3.73 11.40 -0.15
N PRO A 11 4.61 11.71 -1.12
CA PRO A 11 5.96 11.16 -1.16
C PRO A 11 6.77 11.44 0.11
N GLY A 12 7.67 10.52 0.45
CA GLY A 12 8.54 10.57 1.62
C GLY A 12 7.96 9.93 2.88
N THR A 13 6.84 9.21 2.79
CA THR A 13 6.27 8.47 3.93
C THR A 13 6.97 7.13 4.14
N TYR A 14 6.92 6.60 5.37
CA TYR A 14 7.35 5.21 5.63
C TYR A 14 6.50 4.18 4.86
N THR A 15 5.23 4.49 4.59
CA THR A 15 4.36 3.63 3.77
C THR A 15 4.80 3.59 2.31
N GLU A 16 5.27 4.71 1.75
CA GLU A 16 5.88 4.71 0.41
C GLU A 16 7.15 3.86 0.38
N ALA A 17 8.03 3.99 1.37
CA ALA A 17 9.23 3.15 1.46
C ALA A 17 8.88 1.65 1.54
N ALA A 18 7.85 1.29 2.30
CA ALA A 18 7.34 -0.08 2.36
C ALA A 18 6.72 -0.54 1.03
N ALA A 19 6.04 0.35 0.30
CA ALA A 19 5.47 0.05 -1.00
C ALA A 19 6.55 -0.17 -2.08
N ILE A 20 7.64 0.60 -2.04
CA ILE A 20 8.82 0.38 -2.90
C ILE A 20 9.44 -0.98 -2.60
N ALA A 21 9.64 -1.32 -1.33
CA ALA A 21 10.18 -2.63 -0.94
C ALA A 21 9.27 -3.79 -1.40
N CYS A 22 7.94 -3.61 -1.32
CA CYS A 22 6.96 -4.58 -1.82
C CYS A 22 7.04 -4.73 -3.36
N LEU A 23 7.16 -3.62 -4.09
CA LEU A 23 7.35 -3.62 -5.55
C LEU A 23 8.62 -4.39 -5.94
N ASP A 24 9.74 -4.12 -5.28
CA ASP A 24 11.01 -4.80 -5.54
C ASP A 24 10.92 -6.29 -5.23
N TRP A 25 10.30 -6.66 -4.10
CA TRP A 25 10.06 -8.06 -3.73
C TRP A 25 9.18 -8.78 -4.75
N LEU A 26 8.08 -8.15 -5.20
CA LEU A 26 7.17 -8.73 -6.19
C LEU A 26 7.87 -8.99 -7.52
N LYS A 27 8.74 -8.07 -7.94
CA LYS A 27 9.56 -8.24 -9.14
C LYS A 27 10.55 -9.39 -9.02
N GLN A 28 11.20 -9.52 -7.87
CA GLN A 28 12.14 -10.62 -7.60
C GLN A 28 11.44 -11.99 -7.59
N GLU A 29 10.30 -12.10 -6.92
CA GLU A 29 9.61 -13.38 -6.73
C GLU A 29 8.80 -13.83 -7.93
N THR A 30 8.20 -12.89 -8.67
CA THR A 30 7.23 -13.22 -9.73
C THR A 30 7.65 -12.77 -11.13
N GLY A 31 8.70 -11.95 -11.24
CA GLY A 31 9.10 -11.33 -12.50
C GLY A 31 8.11 -10.30 -13.05
N GLN A 32 7.05 -9.95 -12.30
CA GLN A 32 6.06 -8.97 -12.72
C GLN A 32 6.50 -7.56 -12.33
N ASP A 33 6.42 -6.64 -13.29
CA ASP A 33 6.57 -5.22 -12.98
C ASP A 33 5.34 -4.70 -12.21
N ALA A 34 5.59 -3.74 -11.33
CA ALA A 34 4.55 -3.04 -10.60
C ALA A 34 4.75 -1.52 -10.65
N VAL A 35 3.67 -0.79 -10.37
CA VAL A 35 3.63 0.68 -10.30
C VAL A 35 2.97 1.10 -8.99
N LEU A 36 3.46 2.19 -8.40
CA LEU A 36 2.93 2.74 -7.15
C LEU A 36 1.88 3.81 -7.44
N CYS A 37 0.78 3.76 -6.68
CA CYS A 37 -0.34 4.69 -6.77
C CYS A 37 -0.55 5.36 -5.40
N PRO A 38 -0.16 6.64 -5.22
CA PRO A 38 -0.32 7.33 -3.94
C PRO A 38 -1.77 7.79 -3.71
N TYR A 39 -2.28 7.59 -2.51
CA TYR A 39 -3.59 8.10 -2.05
C TYR A 39 -3.45 8.97 -0.80
N LEU A 40 -4.42 9.84 -0.54
CA LEU A 40 -4.34 10.84 0.53
C LEU A 40 -4.68 10.28 1.92
N SER A 41 -5.25 9.07 2.00
CA SER A 41 -5.63 8.45 3.26
C SER A 41 -5.60 6.92 3.17
N ILE A 42 -5.46 6.26 4.33
CA ILE A 42 -5.52 4.80 4.44
C ILE A 42 -6.87 4.27 3.91
N GLY A 43 -7.97 4.95 4.22
CA GLY A 43 -9.30 4.58 3.73
C GLY A 43 -9.37 4.57 2.19
N GLN A 44 -8.84 5.60 1.54
CA GLN A 44 -8.77 5.64 0.08
C GLN A 44 -7.86 4.56 -0.51
N THR A 45 -6.73 4.28 0.13
CA THR A 45 -5.83 3.18 -0.28
C THR A 45 -6.55 1.82 -0.26
N LEU A 46 -7.35 1.56 0.78
CA LEU A 46 -8.12 0.33 0.92
C LEU A 46 -9.32 0.28 -0.04
N GLU A 47 -10.02 1.40 -0.21
CA GLU A 47 -11.14 1.54 -1.15
C GLU A 47 -10.70 1.27 -2.60
N ALA A 48 -9.50 1.71 -2.99
CA ALA A 48 -8.96 1.49 -4.32
C ALA A 48 -8.78 -0.01 -4.64
N VAL A 49 -8.36 -0.82 -3.65
CA VAL A 49 -8.30 -2.29 -3.81
C VAL A 49 -9.70 -2.89 -3.80
N ALA A 50 -10.56 -2.48 -2.87
CA ALA A 50 -11.93 -3.00 -2.77
C ALA A 50 -12.74 -2.76 -4.06
N SER A 51 -12.51 -1.61 -4.71
CA SER A 51 -13.14 -1.22 -5.97
C SER A 51 -12.46 -1.81 -7.22
N LYS A 52 -11.39 -2.59 -7.05
CA LYS A 52 -10.56 -3.16 -8.13
C LYS A 52 -9.94 -2.09 -9.05
N GLU A 53 -9.76 -0.88 -8.55
CA GLU A 53 -9.01 0.18 -9.23
C GLU A 53 -7.52 -0.18 -9.29
N VAL A 54 -7.02 -0.75 -8.18
CA VAL A 54 -5.67 -1.32 -8.08
C VAL A 54 -5.71 -2.79 -7.69
N GLN A 55 -4.59 -3.51 -7.86
CA GLN A 55 -4.50 -4.93 -7.52
C GLN A 55 -4.06 -5.19 -6.08
N LEU A 56 -3.23 -4.32 -5.50
CA LEU A 56 -2.68 -4.48 -4.15
C LEU A 56 -2.69 -3.14 -3.40
N ALA A 57 -2.65 -3.20 -2.06
CA ALA A 57 -2.45 -2.05 -1.20
C ALA A 57 -1.38 -2.33 -0.15
N VAL A 58 -0.58 -1.32 0.16
CA VAL A 58 0.32 -1.31 1.31
C VAL A 58 -0.17 -0.26 2.31
N VAL A 59 -0.56 -0.73 3.49
CA VAL A 59 -1.09 0.10 4.58
C VAL A 59 -0.40 -0.26 5.91
N PRO A 60 -0.23 0.71 6.83
CA PRO A 60 0.34 0.41 8.13
C PRO A 60 -0.66 -0.36 8.99
N ILE A 61 -0.22 -1.45 9.63
CA ILE A 61 -1.04 -2.22 10.59
C ILE A 61 -0.81 -1.77 12.04
N GLU A 62 0.40 -1.33 12.36
CA GLU A 62 0.81 -0.89 13.70
C GLU A 62 1.90 0.20 13.60
N ASN A 63 1.90 1.12 14.56
CA ASN A 63 2.92 2.14 14.78
C ASN A 63 3.60 1.91 16.14
N SER A 64 4.91 2.11 16.22
CA SER A 64 5.69 1.89 17.45
C SER A 64 5.37 2.86 18.58
N ILE A 65 4.73 3.99 18.30
CA ILE A 65 4.38 5.05 19.27
C ILE A 65 2.91 4.93 19.69
N GLU A 66 2.01 4.81 18.71
CA GLU A 66 0.56 4.88 18.92
C GLU A 66 -0.11 3.50 18.96
N GLY A 67 0.63 2.43 18.67
CA GLY A 67 0.11 1.07 18.61
C GLY A 67 -0.67 0.81 17.32
N SER A 68 -1.68 -0.05 17.41
CA SER A 68 -2.42 -0.53 16.24
C SER A 68 -3.11 0.59 15.46
N VAL A 69 -3.06 0.50 14.12
CA VAL A 69 -3.75 1.44 13.24
C VAL A 69 -5.18 0.96 13.03
N THR A 70 -6.11 1.47 13.84
CA THR A 70 -7.52 1.04 13.84
C THR A 70 -8.17 1.18 12.47
N MET A 71 -7.89 2.26 11.73
CA MET A 71 -8.39 2.47 10.36
C MET A 71 -8.06 1.28 9.44
N THR A 72 -6.89 0.67 9.59
CA THR A 72 -6.52 -0.52 8.81
C THR A 72 -7.28 -1.74 9.32
N LEU A 73 -7.29 -1.97 10.64
CA LEU A 73 -7.89 -3.15 11.25
C LEU A 73 -9.41 -3.23 11.06
N ASP A 74 -10.11 -2.10 11.10
CA ASP A 74 -11.56 -2.04 10.93
C ASP A 74 -12.00 -2.35 9.48
N ASN A 75 -11.06 -2.36 8.53
CA ASN A 75 -11.31 -2.53 7.08
C ASN A 75 -10.72 -3.85 6.51
N LEU A 76 -10.21 -4.76 7.36
CA LEU A 76 -9.72 -6.10 6.99
C LEU A 76 -10.75 -7.19 7.34
#